data_AF-A0A521XGT4-F1
#
_entry.id   AF-A0A521XGT4-F1
#
_cell.length_a   1.000
_cell.length_b   1.000
_cell.length_c   1.000
_cell.angle_alpha   90.00
_cell.angle_beta   90.00
_cell.angle_gamma   90.00
#
_symmetry.space_group_name_H-M   'P 1'
#
loop_
_entity.id
_entity.type
_entity.pdbx_description
1 polymer ?
#
loop_
_entity_poly.entity_id
_entity_poly.type
_entity_poly.pdbx_seq_one_letter_code
_entity_poly.pdbx_strand_id
1 'polypeptide(L)'
;MFSTDSGWAKASGLPKETLSRLKRNPSCDLQTLAALAQTAGYTLVAVPATVQDGEHLPNAFGREYEDDLLDLCASGSVDPDVWRAHGPGFFMGGLAVLLASARGFERERYLRLAETLHPGISTPEVFALWLKLSPLRAARFLPMARRRRGLA
;
A
#
# COMPACT_ATOMS: atom_id res chain seq x y z
N MET A 1 17.55 -11.78 21.61
CA MET A 1 17.17 -12.64 20.47
C MET A 1 17.33 -14.09 20.91
N PHE A 2 16.28 -14.92 20.84
CA PHE A 2 16.33 -16.28 21.41
C PHE A 2 17.31 -17.15 20.63
N SER A 3 18.30 -17.73 21.33
CA SER A 3 19.40 -18.51 20.75
C SER A 3 19.15 -20.01 20.69
N THR A 4 18.01 -20.49 21.20
CA THR A 4 17.67 -21.93 21.23
C THR A 4 16.21 -22.18 20.83
N ASP A 5 15.93 -23.36 20.27
CA ASP A 5 14.57 -23.81 19.91
C ASP A 5 13.63 -23.85 21.11
N SER A 6 14.18 -24.12 22.30
CA SER A 6 13.43 -24.08 23.55
C SER A 6 12.98 -22.66 23.93
N GLY A 7 13.83 -21.66 23.70
CA GLY A 7 13.49 -20.26 23.92
C GLY A 7 12.40 -19.79 22.95
N TRP A 8 12.53 -20.15 21.67
CA TRP A 8 11.52 -19.84 20.66
C TRP A 8 10.20 -20.56 20.91
N ALA A 9 10.20 -21.85 21.26
CA ALA A 9 8.97 -22.60 21.53
C ALA A 9 8.18 -21.99 22.69
N LYS A 10 8.89 -21.60 23.76
CA LYS A 10 8.27 -20.95 24.92
C LYS A 10 7.68 -19.58 24.56
N ALA A 11 8.39 -18.80 23.73
CA ALA A 11 7.98 -17.44 23.41
C ALA A 11 6.90 -17.38 22.32
N SER A 12 6.90 -18.32 21.38
CA SER A 12 5.93 -18.38 20.27
C SER A 12 4.73 -19.30 20.51
N GLY A 13 4.75 -20.11 21.58
CA GLY A 13 3.73 -21.14 21.82
C GLY A 13 3.77 -22.30 20.83
N LEU A 14 4.76 -22.34 19.92
CA LEU A 14 4.89 -23.38 18.90
C LEU A 14 5.62 -24.61 19.43
N PRO A 15 5.30 -25.82 18.95
CA PRO A 15 6.05 -27.03 19.29
C PRO A 15 7.52 -26.94 18.84
N LYS A 16 8.44 -27.46 19.66
CA LYS A 16 9.87 -27.55 19.30
C LYS A 16 10.11 -28.33 18.01
N GLU A 17 9.28 -29.33 17.74
CA GLU A 17 9.32 -30.13 16.51
C GLU A 17 9.01 -29.27 15.29
N THR A 18 8.03 -28.36 15.37
CA THR A 18 7.70 -27.40 14.30
C THR A 18 8.90 -26.50 13.99
N LEU A 19 9.58 -25.97 15.01
CA LEU A 19 10.78 -25.15 14.84
C LEU A 19 11.96 -25.94 14.25
N SER A 20 12.16 -27.17 14.73
CA SER A 20 13.21 -28.07 14.24
C SER A 20 12.97 -28.52 12.80
N ARG A 21 11.70 -28.65 12.41
CA ARG A 21 11.29 -28.91 11.02
C ARG A 21 11.53 -27.69 10.15
N LEU A 22 11.18 -26.49 10.61
CA LEU A 22 11.38 -25.24 9.88
C LEU A 22 12.84 -24.95 9.56
N LYS A 23 13.76 -25.28 10.48
CA LYS A 23 15.20 -25.20 10.25
C LYS A 23 15.68 -26.09 9.10
N ARG A 24 15.02 -27.24 8.88
CA ARG A 24 15.37 -28.22 7.84
C ARG A 24 14.64 -27.96 6.53
N ASN A 25 13.41 -27.47 6.59
CA ASN A 25 12.58 -27.12 5.45
C ASN A 25 11.84 -25.81 5.75
N PRO A 26 12.22 -24.68 5.12
CA PRO A 26 11.67 -23.35 5.40
C PRO A 26 10.29 -23.15 4.75
N SER A 27 9.35 -24.06 5.03
CA SER A 27 7.96 -23.99 4.57
C SER A 27 7.04 -24.16 5.77
N CYS A 28 6.13 -23.21 5.96
CA CYS A 28 5.13 -23.24 7.02
C CYS A 28 3.80 -22.62 6.55
N ASP A 29 2.75 -22.94 7.28
CA ASP A 29 1.48 -22.22 7.19
C ASP A 29 1.60 -20.79 7.75
N LEU A 30 0.61 -19.96 7.39
CA LEU A 30 0.54 -18.56 7.80
C LEU A 30 0.45 -18.38 9.33
N GLN A 31 -0.22 -19.29 10.04
CA GLN A 31 -0.37 -19.23 11.49
C GLN A 31 0.99 -19.36 12.19
N THR A 32 1.80 -20.31 11.75
CA THR A 32 3.15 -20.54 12.25
C THR A 32 4.05 -19.36 11.94
N LEU A 33 3.98 -18.80 10.73
CA LEU A 33 4.74 -17.60 10.36
C LEU A 33 4.32 -16.40 11.23
N ALA A 34 3.03 -16.24 11.51
CA ALA A 34 2.49 -15.12 12.31
C ALA A 34 2.96 -15.19 13.76
N ALA A 35 2.94 -16.38 14.37
CA ALA A 35 3.43 -16.60 15.72
C ALA A 35 4.94 -16.29 15.84
N LEU A 36 5.73 -16.69 14.84
CA LEU A 36 7.17 -16.39 14.78
C LEU A 36 7.44 -14.89 14.62
N ALA A 37 6.73 -14.23 13.70
CA ALA A 37 6.85 -12.79 13.48
C ALA A 37 6.52 -12.02 14.76
N GLN A 38 5.39 -12.33 15.40
CA GLN A 38 4.97 -11.67 16.63
C GLN A 38 5.99 -11.85 17.76
N THR A 39 6.53 -13.06 17.91
CA THR A 39 7.59 -13.36 18.89
C THR A 39 8.88 -12.57 18.64
N ALA A 40 9.18 -12.30 17.37
CA ALA A 40 10.32 -11.50 16.94
C ALA A 40 10.06 -9.98 17.03
N GLY A 41 8.86 -9.54 17.43
CA GLY A 41 8.48 -8.13 17.45
C GLY A 41 8.06 -7.58 16.09
N TYR A 42 7.75 -8.44 15.13
CA TYR A 42 7.24 -8.07 13.81
C TYR A 42 5.76 -8.41 13.66
N THR A 43 5.07 -7.68 12.81
CA THR A 43 3.68 -7.97 12.43
C THR A 43 3.67 -8.43 10.98
N LEU A 44 3.09 -9.60 10.72
CA LEU A 44 2.78 -9.98 9.34
C LEU A 44 1.59 -9.17 8.85
N VAL A 45 1.74 -8.58 7.68
CA VAL A 45 0.65 -7.95 6.94
C VAL A 45 0.54 -8.69 5.62
N ALA A 46 -0.65 -9.20 5.33
CA ALA A 46 -0.94 -9.73 4.01
C ALA A 46 -0.99 -8.55 3.03
N VAL A 47 0.07 -8.40 2.24
CA VAL A 47 0.07 -7.48 1.11
C VAL A 47 -0.36 -8.25 -0.14
N PRO A 48 -1.18 -7.64 -1.01
CA PRO A 48 -1.55 -8.24 -2.29
C PRO A 48 -0.29 -8.64 -3.09
N ALA A 49 -0.29 -9.82 -3.70
CA ALA A 49 0.83 -10.31 -4.52
C ALA A 49 1.17 -9.38 -5.71
N THR A 50 0.22 -8.51 -6.09
CA THR A 50 0.39 -7.52 -7.14
C THR A 50 1.49 -6.49 -6.83
N VAL A 51 1.98 -6.37 -5.59
CA VAL A 51 3.10 -5.48 -5.20
C VAL A 51 4.49 -6.02 -5.63
N GLN A 52 4.57 -7.18 -6.30
CA GLN A 52 5.85 -7.81 -6.65
C GLN A 52 6.35 -7.55 -8.08
N ASP A 53 5.49 -7.12 -9.01
CA ASP A 53 5.87 -6.89 -10.41
C ASP A 53 6.31 -5.43 -10.59
N GLY A 54 7.59 -5.18 -10.91
CA GLY A 54 8.38 -3.97 -10.63
C GLY A 54 7.93 -2.59 -11.17
N GLU A 55 6.65 -2.38 -11.46
CA GLU A 55 6.08 -1.12 -11.93
C GLU A 55 5.09 -0.54 -10.91
N HIS A 56 5.51 -0.31 -9.66
CA HIS A 56 4.62 0.23 -8.61
C HIS A 56 4.56 1.75 -8.59
N LEU A 57 5.65 2.39 -8.99
CA LEU A 57 5.83 3.84 -8.95
C LEU A 57 6.23 4.36 -10.32
N PRO A 58 5.89 5.63 -10.64
CA PRO A 58 6.37 6.26 -11.86
C PRO A 58 7.91 6.34 -11.84
N ASN A 59 8.54 5.99 -12.96
CA ASN A 59 10.01 6.01 -13.11
C ASN A 59 10.60 7.43 -13.00
N ALA A 60 9.81 8.46 -13.32
CA ALA A 60 10.18 9.85 -13.18
C ALA A 60 9.01 10.64 -12.59
N PHE A 61 9.29 11.47 -11.58
CA PHE A 61 8.30 12.36 -10.96
C PHE A 61 8.79 13.81 -11.04
N GLY A 62 8.41 14.48 -12.12
CA GLY A 62 8.77 15.87 -12.41
C GLY A 62 7.62 16.84 -12.18
N ARG A 63 7.89 18.14 -12.38
CA ARG A 63 6.85 19.19 -12.28
C ARG A 63 5.74 19.00 -13.32
N GLU A 64 6.09 18.66 -14.56
CA GLU A 64 5.12 18.45 -15.65
C GLU A 64 4.16 17.31 -15.29
N TYR A 65 4.71 16.17 -14.88
CA TYR A 65 3.93 15.02 -14.42
C TYR A 65 3.02 15.35 -13.23
N GLU A 66 3.50 16.14 -12.26
CA GLU A 66 2.65 16.58 -11.16
C GLU A 66 1.52 17.50 -11.63
N ASP A 67 1.75 18.36 -12.62
CA ASP A 67 0.71 19.23 -13.20
C ASP A 67 -0.36 18.41 -13.93
N ASP A 68 0.05 17.40 -14.71
CA ASP A 68 -0.87 16.45 -15.36
C ASP A 68 -1.76 15.72 -14.35
N LEU A 69 -1.19 15.28 -13.22
CA LEU A 69 -1.96 14.66 -12.15
C LEU A 69 -2.94 15.65 -11.50
N LEU A 70 -2.57 16.92 -11.37
CA LEU A 70 -3.47 17.95 -10.83
C LEU A 70 -4.64 18.21 -11.79
N ASP A 71 -4.41 18.22 -13.10
CA ASP A 71 -5.46 18.33 -14.11
C ASP A 71 -6.38 17.11 -14.11
N LEU A 72 -5.82 15.90 -13.99
CA LEU A 72 -6.60 14.68 -13.80
C LEU A 72 -7.50 14.79 -12.56
N CYS A 73 -6.94 15.21 -11.42
CA CYS A 73 -7.70 15.38 -10.18
C CYS A 73 -8.81 16.44 -10.31
N ALA A 74 -8.55 17.52 -11.06
CA ALA A 74 -9.50 18.60 -11.29
C ALA A 74 -10.64 18.19 -12.24
N SER A 75 -10.35 17.31 -13.21
CA SER A 75 -11.34 16.80 -14.16
C SER A 75 -12.53 16.09 -13.46
N GLY A 76 -12.30 15.55 -12.26
CA GLY A 76 -13.28 14.76 -11.53
C GLY A 76 -13.54 13.37 -12.13
N SER A 77 -12.76 12.96 -13.14
CA SER A 77 -12.84 11.62 -13.71
C SER A 77 -12.51 10.57 -12.66
N VAL A 78 -13.34 9.52 -12.62
CA VAL A 78 -13.09 8.29 -11.85
C VAL A 78 -13.08 7.07 -12.76
N ASP A 79 -12.76 7.29 -14.04
CA ASP A 79 -12.59 6.23 -15.02
C ASP A 79 -11.22 5.56 -14.84
N PRO A 80 -11.17 4.23 -14.62
CA PRO A 80 -9.92 3.55 -14.31
C PRO A 80 -8.94 3.54 -15.50
N ASP A 81 -9.42 3.54 -16.74
CA ASP A 81 -8.55 3.52 -17.92
C ASP A 81 -7.89 4.87 -18.15
N VAL A 82 -8.62 5.97 -17.93
CA VAL A 82 -8.03 7.32 -17.88
C VAL A 82 -6.94 7.38 -16.82
N TRP A 83 -7.18 6.86 -15.62
CA TRP A 83 -6.19 6.91 -14.54
C TRP A 83 -4.94 6.06 -14.83
N ARG A 84 -5.09 4.86 -15.40
CA ARG A 84 -3.94 4.01 -15.80
C ARG A 84 -3.09 4.64 -16.90
N ALA A 85 -3.68 5.46 -17.77
CA ALA A 85 -2.92 6.17 -18.79
C ALA A 85 -1.90 7.17 -18.21
N HIS A 86 -2.16 7.69 -17.00
CA HIS A 86 -1.25 8.60 -16.32
C HIS A 86 -0.18 7.90 -15.49
N GLY A 87 -0.30 6.60 -15.19
CA GLY A 87 0.74 5.93 -14.42
C GLY A 87 0.35 4.57 -13.85
N PRO A 88 1.27 3.96 -13.09
CA PRO A 88 1.07 2.60 -12.64
C PRO A 88 -0.08 2.46 -11.63
N GLY A 89 -0.76 1.32 -11.66
CA GLY A 89 -1.99 1.07 -10.89
C GLY A 89 -1.81 1.26 -9.38
N PHE A 90 -0.68 0.82 -8.81
CA PHE A 90 -0.37 1.04 -7.38
C PHE A 90 -0.25 2.54 -7.04
N PHE A 91 0.51 3.29 -7.85
CA PHE A 91 0.67 4.73 -7.66
C PHE A 91 -0.67 5.47 -7.77
N MET A 92 -1.41 5.21 -8.84
CA MET A 92 -2.69 5.85 -9.12
C MET A 92 -3.77 5.44 -8.12
N GLY A 93 -3.78 4.19 -7.67
CA GLY A 93 -4.67 3.70 -6.63
C GLY A 93 -4.45 4.43 -5.29
N GLY A 94 -3.20 4.60 -4.87
CA GLY A 94 -2.89 5.35 -3.66
C GLY A 94 -3.21 6.85 -3.79
N LEU A 95 -3.02 7.44 -4.97
CA LEU A 95 -3.48 8.81 -5.24
C LEU A 95 -5.02 8.93 -5.07
N ALA A 96 -5.79 7.95 -5.56
CA ALA A 96 -7.24 7.92 -5.38
C ALA A 96 -7.63 7.81 -3.89
N VAL A 97 -6.94 6.99 -3.09
CA VAL A 97 -7.14 6.92 -1.62
C VAL A 97 -6.81 8.25 -0.94
N LEU A 98 -5.76 8.93 -1.40
CA LEU A 98 -5.38 10.24 -0.89
C LEU A 98 -6.47 11.28 -1.15
N LEU A 99 -7.04 11.32 -2.36
CA LEU A 99 -8.16 12.20 -2.69
C LEU A 99 -9.42 11.84 -1.89
N ALA A 100 -9.73 10.54 -1.73
CA ALA A 100 -10.86 10.08 -0.92
C ALA A 100 -10.79 10.50 0.56
N SER A 101 -9.60 10.86 1.02
CA SER A 101 -9.34 11.36 2.38
C SER A 101 -9.48 12.89 2.50
N ALA A 102 -9.57 13.60 1.38
CA ALA A 102 -9.69 15.06 1.34
C ALA A 102 -11.14 15.53 1.19
N ARG A 103 -11.51 16.61 1.90
CA ARG A 103 -12.82 17.25 1.72
C ARG A 103 -12.99 17.78 0.29
N GLY A 104 -14.19 17.64 -0.24
CA GLY A 104 -14.58 18.05 -1.59
C GLY A 104 -14.43 16.97 -2.65
N PHE A 105 -13.83 15.81 -2.32
CA PHE A 105 -13.82 14.62 -3.16
C PHE A 105 -14.82 13.58 -2.64
N GLU A 106 -15.48 12.88 -3.55
CA GLU A 106 -16.49 11.87 -3.22
C GLU A 106 -15.81 10.58 -2.74
N ARG A 107 -15.64 10.46 -1.42
CA ARG A 107 -14.89 9.38 -0.78
C ARG A 107 -15.18 8.00 -1.36
N GLU A 108 -16.45 7.60 -1.45
CA GLU A 108 -16.83 6.25 -1.91
C GLU A 108 -16.45 5.96 -3.36
N ARG A 109 -16.55 6.97 -4.25
CA ARG A 109 -16.18 6.82 -5.67
C ARG A 109 -14.69 6.64 -5.83
N TYR A 110 -13.90 7.45 -5.13
CA TYR A 110 -12.45 7.37 -5.19
C TYR A 110 -11.90 6.10 -4.51
N LEU A 111 -12.52 5.62 -3.43
CA LEU A 111 -12.14 4.32 -2.84
C LEU A 111 -12.44 3.15 -3.79
N ARG A 112 -13.60 3.14 -4.48
CA ARG A 112 -13.88 2.11 -5.50
C ARG A 112 -12.92 2.16 -6.68
N LEU A 113 -12.56 3.37 -7.12
CA LEU A 113 -11.55 3.55 -8.16
C LEU A 113 -10.20 2.99 -7.69
N ALA A 114 -9.79 3.31 -6.46
CA ALA A 114 -8.55 2.82 -5.89
C ALA A 114 -8.46 1.29 -5.91
N GLU A 115 -9.52 0.61 -5.47
CA GLU A 115 -9.59 -0.86 -5.49
C GLU A 115 -9.62 -1.44 -6.92
N THR A 116 -10.19 -0.71 -7.89
CA THR A 116 -10.16 -1.09 -9.31
C THR A 116 -8.77 -0.91 -9.93
N LEU A 117 -8.00 0.08 -9.49
CA LEU A 117 -6.65 0.37 -9.98
C LEU A 117 -5.61 -0.56 -9.36
N HIS A 118 -5.74 -0.84 -8.07
CA HIS A 118 -4.90 -1.78 -7.36
C HIS A 118 -5.67 -2.40 -6.18
N PRO A 119 -6.06 -3.68 -6.24
CA PRO A 119 -6.78 -4.34 -5.16
C PRO A 119 -6.01 -4.25 -3.83
N GLY A 120 -6.72 -3.90 -2.75
CA GLY A 120 -6.17 -3.78 -1.40
C GLY A 120 -5.42 -2.48 -1.11
N ILE A 121 -5.28 -1.55 -2.06
CA ILE A 121 -4.60 -0.26 -1.83
C ILE A 121 -5.31 0.63 -0.80
N SER A 122 -6.64 0.46 -0.62
CA SER A 122 -7.41 1.20 0.38
C SER A 122 -7.20 0.70 1.81
N THR A 123 -6.54 -0.45 1.99
CA THR A 123 -6.19 -0.95 3.33
C THR A 123 -5.17 -0.01 3.99
N PRO A 124 -5.30 0.26 5.31
CA PRO A 124 -4.42 1.19 6.00
C PRO A 124 -2.93 0.87 5.85
N GLU A 125 -2.56 -0.41 5.83
CA GLU A 125 -1.19 -0.88 5.78
C GLU A 125 -0.56 -0.67 4.40
N VAL A 126 -1.31 -1.01 3.33
CA VAL A 126 -0.84 -0.83 1.95
C VAL A 126 -0.82 0.66 1.60
N PHE A 127 -1.79 1.44 2.06
CA PHE A 127 -1.77 2.89 1.88
C PHE A 127 -0.62 3.55 2.67
N ALA A 128 -0.32 3.07 3.88
CA ALA A 128 0.85 3.55 4.64
C ALA A 128 2.17 3.23 3.94
N LEU A 129 2.27 2.06 3.28
CA LEU A 129 3.41 1.74 2.42
C LEU A 129 3.48 2.69 1.22
N TRP A 130 2.35 2.94 0.55
CA TRP A 130 2.28 3.91 -0.54
C TRP A 130 2.76 5.30 -0.12
N LEU A 131 2.33 5.81 1.05
CA LEU A 131 2.78 7.12 1.56
C LEU A 131 4.29 7.19 1.81
N LYS A 132 4.93 6.06 2.16
CA LYS A 132 6.38 5.99 2.39
C LYS A 132 7.17 5.96 1.09
N LEU A 133 6.63 5.30 0.07
CA LEU A 133 7.31 5.08 -1.22
C LEU A 133 7.01 6.18 -2.24
N SER A 134 5.84 6.81 -2.14
CA SER A 134 5.36 7.76 -3.13
C SER A 134 6.23 9.01 -3.21
N PRO A 135 6.65 9.44 -4.42
CA PRO A 135 7.37 10.71 -4.61
C PRO A 135 6.45 11.93 -4.39
N LEU A 136 5.14 11.73 -4.35
CA LEU A 136 4.13 12.78 -4.21
C LEU A 136 4.03 13.26 -2.76
N ARG A 137 4.27 14.55 -2.54
CA ARG A 137 4.14 15.18 -1.22
C ARG A 137 2.68 15.53 -0.90
N ALA A 138 1.96 14.62 -0.25
CA ALA A 138 0.53 14.74 0.05
C ALA A 138 0.11 16.11 0.63
N ALA A 139 0.89 16.63 1.59
CA ALA A 139 0.62 17.91 2.26
C ALA A 139 0.65 19.13 1.29
N ARG A 140 1.43 19.06 0.21
CA ARG A 140 1.48 20.09 -0.83
C ARG A 140 0.46 19.83 -1.93
N PHE A 141 0.34 18.58 -2.35
CA PHE A 141 -0.47 18.18 -3.49
C PHE A 141 -1.97 18.38 -3.24
N LEU A 142 -2.49 17.98 -2.07
CA LEU A 142 -3.93 18.07 -1.77
C LEU A 142 -4.49 19.50 -1.84
N PRO A 143 -3.85 20.52 -1.23
CA PRO A 143 -4.27 21.91 -1.41
C PRO A 143 -4.25 22.37 -2.87
N MET A 144 -3.27 21.95 -3.66
CA MET A 144 -3.17 22.29 -5.08
C MET A 144 -4.30 21.65 -5.90
N ALA A 145 -4.56 20.36 -5.69
CA ALA A 145 -5.61 19.62 -6.38
C ALA A 145 -7.00 20.22 -6.09
N ARG A 146 -7.24 20.59 -4.83
CA ARG A 146 -8.47 21.27 -4.42
C ARG A 146 -8.65 22.62 -5.09
N ARG A 147 -7.60 23.45 -5.11
CA ARG A 147 -7.62 24.76 -5.78
C ARG A 147 -7.90 24.61 -7.28
N ARG A 148 -7.23 23.67 -7.95
CA ARG A 148 -7.40 23.41 -9.39
C ARG A 148 -8.83 22.97 -9.72
N ARG A 149 -9.47 22.22 -8.81
CA ARG A 149 -10.88 21.81 -8.91
C ARG A 149 -11.90 22.89 -8.51
N GLY A 150 -11.46 24.06 -8.04
CA GLY A 150 -12.36 25.12 -7.55
C GLY A 150 -12.93 24.88 -6.15
N LEU A 151 -12.35 23.97 -5.37
CA LEU A 151 -12.75 23.61 -4.02
C LEU A 151 -11.92 24.37 -2.98
N ALA A 152 -12.03 25.71 -2.98
CA ALA A 152 -11.39 26.57 -1.98
C ALA A 152 -12.09 26.43 -0.62
#